data_AF-A0AAW0W7T1-F1
#
_entry.id   AF-A0AAW0W7T1-F1
#
_cell.length_a   1.000
_cell.length_b   1.000
_cell.length_c   1.000
_cell.angle_alpha   90.00
_cell.angle_beta   90.00
_cell.angle_gamma   90.00
#
_symmetry.space_group_name_H-M   'P 1'
#
loop_
_entity.id
_entity.type
_entity.pdbx_description
1 polymer ?
#
loop_
_entity_poly.entity_id
_entity_poly.type
_entity_poly.pdbx_seq_one_letter_code
_entity_poly.pdbx_strand_id
1 'polypeptide(L)'
;MGMFDKLAFALGLKKREASVLVIGLDNSGKSTMLNHFKSDDQKTTEIVPTVGFNVEKFKAKNVGFTAFDMSGQGRYRSLWEHYYHDCQGVIFVIDSTDKLRLVVARDELDMLLQHAE
;
A
#
# COMPACT_ATOMS: atom_id res chain seq x y z
N MET A 1 23.79 9.87 -1.18
CA MET A 1 23.09 10.90 -0.38
C MET A 1 24.11 11.85 0.22
N GLY A 2 24.05 13.14 -0.12
CA GLY A 2 25.07 14.14 0.19
C GLY A 2 24.90 14.84 1.55
N MET A 3 25.88 15.65 1.94
CA MET A 3 25.87 16.43 3.21
C MET A 3 24.70 17.43 3.27
N PHE A 4 24.32 18.01 2.13
CA PHE A 4 23.19 18.94 2.00
C PHE A 4 21.83 18.28 2.28
N ASP A 5 21.63 17.02 1.89
CA ASP A 5 20.39 16.29 2.21
C ASP A 5 20.24 16.08 3.71
N LYS A 6 21.35 15.75 4.40
CA LYS A 6 21.37 15.56 5.85
C LYS A 6 21.07 16.87 6.58
N LEU A 7 21.63 17.99 6.11
CA LEU A 7 21.37 19.31 6.68
C LEU A 7 19.92 19.75 6.44
N ALA A 8 19.39 19.57 5.23
CA ALA A 8 17.99 19.87 4.92
C ALA A 8 17.01 19.01 5.74
N PHE A 9 17.37 17.75 6.02
CA PHE A 9 16.59 16.88 6.91
C PHE A 9 16.65 17.36 8.37
N ALA A 10 17.83 17.72 8.87
CA ALA A 10 18.03 18.23 10.22
C ALA A 10 17.33 19.58 10.46
N LEU A 11 17.26 20.43 9.44
CA LEU A 11 16.55 21.72 9.46
C LEU A 11 15.04 21.57 9.18
N GLY A 12 14.52 20.35 8.96
CA GLY A 12 13.10 20.11 8.69
C GLY A 12 12.61 20.57 7.31
N LEU A 13 13.52 20.98 6.43
CA LEU A 13 13.22 21.49 5.08
C LEU A 13 12.91 20.35 4.09
N LYS A 14 13.38 19.13 4.35
CA LYS A 14 13.14 17.95 3.50
C LYS A 14 12.34 16.89 4.25
N LYS A 15 11.16 16.53 3.74
CA LYS A 15 10.33 15.44 4.27
C LYS A 15 10.79 14.10 3.68
N ARG A 16 10.68 13.01 4.45
CA ARG A 16 10.97 11.67 3.92
C ARG A 16 9.82 11.26 2.99
N GLU A 17 10.14 10.60 1.90
CA GLU A 17 9.15 10.05 0.98
C GLU A 17 9.42 8.55 0.77
N ALA A 18 8.36 7.76 0.66
CA ALA A 18 8.44 6.32 0.41
C ALA A 18 7.26 5.85 -0.46
N SER A 19 7.53 4.94 -1.37
CA SER A 19 6.52 4.21 -2.12
C SER A 19 6.22 2.87 -1.43
N VAL A 20 4.95 2.54 -1.28
CA VAL A 20 4.48 1.27 -0.71
C VAL A 20 3.47 0.60 -1.62
N LEU A 21 3.57 -0.72 -1.74
CA LEU A 21 2.57 -1.54 -2.42
C LEU A 21 1.52 -1.96 -1.40
N VAL A 22 0.24 -1.73 -1.68
CA VAL A 22 -0.86 -2.10 -0.79
C VAL A 22 -1.71 -3.18 -1.45
N ILE A 23 -1.65 -4.37 -0.88
CA ILE A 23 -2.17 -5.62 -1.47
C ILE A 23 -2.82 -6.50 -0.41
N GLY A 24 -3.45 -7.59 -0.85
CA GLY A 24 -4.31 -8.45 -0.05
C GLY A 24 -5.62 -8.73 -0.78
N LEU A 25 -6.38 -9.71 -0.30
CA LEU A 25 -7.60 -10.18 -0.98
C LEU A 25 -8.63 -9.06 -1.19
N ASP A 26 -9.54 -9.24 -2.15
CA ASP A 26 -10.69 -8.35 -2.30
C ASP A 26 -11.50 -8.28 -1.00
N ASN A 27 -12.08 -7.11 -0.74
CA ASN A 27 -12.83 -6.81 0.48
C ASN A 27 -12.01 -6.85 1.80
N SER A 28 -10.67 -6.97 1.76
CA SER A 28 -9.83 -6.92 2.97
C SER A 28 -9.77 -5.56 3.68
N GLY A 29 -10.26 -4.48 3.05
CA GLY A 29 -10.26 -3.13 3.62
C GLY A 29 -9.09 -2.22 3.22
N LYS A 30 -8.29 -2.59 2.21
CA LYS A 30 -7.14 -1.79 1.71
C LYS A 30 -7.47 -0.31 1.46
N SER A 31 -8.42 -0.05 0.56
CA SER A 31 -8.81 1.32 0.18
C SER A 31 -9.45 2.08 1.36
N THR A 32 -10.18 1.38 2.24
CA THR A 32 -10.74 1.95 3.48
C THR A 32 -9.66 2.38 4.45
N MET A 33 -8.66 1.54 4.68
CA MET A 33 -7.50 1.85 5.51
C MET A 33 -6.71 3.04 4.92
N LEU A 34 -6.47 3.06 3.61
CA LEU A 34 -5.79 4.18 2.95
C LEU A 34 -6.57 5.48 3.06
N ASN A 35 -7.89 5.42 2.85
CA ASN A 35 -8.77 6.57 3.03
C ASN A 35 -8.71 7.12 4.46
N HIS A 36 -8.60 6.25 5.47
CA HIS A 36 -8.46 6.67 6.86
C HIS A 36 -7.20 7.52 7.13
N PHE A 37 -6.09 7.25 6.43
CA PHE A 37 -4.83 8.00 6.57
C PHE A 37 -4.81 9.35 5.83
N LYS A 38 -5.78 9.62 4.96
CA LYS A 38 -5.90 10.92 4.28
C LYS A 38 -6.33 12.01 5.27
N SER A 39 -6.05 13.27 4.95
CA SER A 39 -6.62 14.40 5.69
C SER A 39 -8.13 14.47 5.47
N ASP A 40 -8.87 15.08 6.40
CA ASP A 40 -10.34 15.05 6.38
C ASP A 40 -10.94 15.67 5.11
N ASP A 41 -10.27 16.66 4.51
CA ASP A 41 -10.63 17.28 3.23
C ASP A 41 -10.37 16.39 2.00
N GLN A 42 -9.59 15.32 2.15
CA GLN A 42 -9.23 14.38 1.08
C GLN A 42 -9.93 13.02 1.21
N LYS A 43 -10.67 12.79 2.31
CA LYS A 43 -11.40 11.54 2.54
C LYS A 43 -12.60 11.44 1.60
N THR A 44 -12.76 10.28 0.97
CA THR A 44 -14.02 9.93 0.29
C THR A 44 -15.02 9.34 1.27
N THR A 45 -16.31 9.63 1.07
CA THR A 45 -17.42 9.04 1.83
C THR A 45 -17.82 7.66 1.28
N GLU A 46 -17.57 7.42 0.00
CA GLU A 46 -17.89 6.16 -0.67
C GLU A 46 -16.62 5.50 -1.19
N ILE A 47 -16.47 4.21 -0.87
CA ILE A 47 -15.34 3.39 -1.32
C ILE A 47 -15.91 2.23 -2.10
N VAL A 48 -15.55 2.17 -3.38
CA VAL A 48 -15.97 1.12 -4.31
C VAL A 48 -14.83 0.12 -4.53
N PRO A 49 -15.12 -1.13 -4.93
CA PRO A 49 -14.07 -2.10 -5.23
C PRO A 49 -13.11 -1.61 -6.31
N THR A 50 -11.82 -1.59 -6.01
CA THR A 50 -10.77 -1.17 -6.94
C THR A 50 -10.70 -2.09 -8.17
N VAL A 51 -10.58 -1.48 -9.35
CA VAL A 51 -10.36 -2.15 -10.64
C VAL A 51 -8.94 -1.86 -11.09
N GLY A 52 -8.13 -2.90 -11.31
CA GLY A 52 -6.71 -2.71 -11.60
C GLY A 52 -5.95 -2.17 -10.38
N PHE A 53 -5.68 -0.87 -10.34
CA PHE A 53 -4.97 -0.20 -9.24
C PHE A 53 -5.35 1.30 -9.15
N ASN A 54 -5.07 1.90 -7.99
CA ASN A 54 -5.07 3.34 -7.77
C ASN A 54 -3.71 3.80 -7.21
N VAL A 55 -3.38 5.08 -7.39
CA VAL A 55 -2.22 5.70 -6.73
C VAL A 55 -2.72 6.70 -5.70
N GLU A 56 -2.43 6.42 -4.43
CA GLU A 56 -2.92 7.18 -3.31
C GLU A 56 -1.77 7.84 -2.54
N LYS A 57 -1.99 9.05 -2.04
CA LYS A 57 -0.99 9.76 -1.23
C LYS A 57 -1.53 9.99 0.16
N PHE A 58 -0.73 9.65 1.17
CA PHE A 58 -1.05 9.93 2.57
C PHE A 58 0.20 10.30 3.34
N LYS A 59 0.03 10.83 4.56
CA LYS A 59 1.15 11.15 5.45
C LYS A 59 0.99 10.34 6.73
N ALA A 60 2.08 9.73 7.16
CA ALA A 60 2.15 9.14 8.49
C ALA A 60 3.44 9.63 9.17
N LYS A 61 3.29 10.24 10.35
CA LYS A 61 4.39 10.90 11.06
C LYS A 61 5.10 11.92 10.15
N ASN A 62 6.42 11.82 9.99
CA ASN A 62 7.26 12.69 9.17
C ASN A 62 7.57 12.12 7.78
N VAL A 63 6.77 11.16 7.30
CA VAL A 63 6.95 10.51 6.00
C VAL A 63 5.70 10.73 5.14
N GLY A 64 5.92 11.17 3.90
CA GLY A 64 4.91 11.16 2.84
C GLY A 64 4.96 9.82 2.09
N PHE A 65 3.82 9.16 1.97
CA PHE A 65 3.72 7.87 1.28
C PHE A 65 3.01 8.03 -0.05
N THR A 66 3.55 7.38 -1.08
CA THR A 66 2.83 7.04 -2.32
C THR A 66 2.46 5.58 -2.24
N ALA A 67 1.17 5.28 -2.19
CA ALA A 67 0.63 3.93 -2.08
C ALA A 67 0.05 3.48 -3.42
N PHE A 68 0.52 2.34 -3.90
CA PHE A 68 -0.10 1.64 -5.02
C PHE A 68 -1.17 0.71 -4.46
N ASP A 69 -2.43 1.16 -4.45
CA ASP A 69 -3.59 0.38 -3.97
C ASP A 69 -4.04 -0.58 -5.06
N MET A 70 -3.70 -1.85 -4.91
CA MET A 70 -3.97 -2.86 -5.92
C MET A 70 -5.32 -3.53 -5.71
N SER A 71 -5.99 -3.90 -6.80
CA SER A 71 -7.19 -4.73 -6.70
C SER A 71 -6.84 -6.10 -6.11
N GLY A 72 -7.68 -6.55 -5.17
CA GLY A 72 -7.56 -7.88 -4.56
C GLY A 72 -8.35 -8.97 -5.29
N GLN A 73 -9.11 -8.62 -6.33
CA GLN A 73 -9.92 -9.58 -7.08
C GLN A 73 -9.01 -10.56 -7.80
N GLY A 74 -9.34 -11.86 -7.79
CA GLY A 74 -8.49 -12.92 -8.34
C GLY A 74 -7.94 -12.62 -9.74
N ARG A 75 -8.77 -12.10 -10.66
CA ARG A 75 -8.38 -11.75 -12.04
C ARG A 75 -7.31 -10.65 -12.17
N TYR A 76 -7.04 -9.89 -11.10
CA TYR A 76 -6.10 -8.77 -11.10
C TYR A 76 -4.86 -9.03 -10.23
N ARG A 77 -4.78 -10.15 -9.49
CA ARG A 77 -3.66 -10.38 -8.54
C ARG A 77 -2.30 -10.53 -9.23
N SER A 78 -2.28 -11.02 -10.47
CA SER A 78 -1.05 -11.05 -11.28
C SER A 78 -0.47 -9.67 -11.55
N LEU A 79 -1.23 -8.59 -11.40
CA LEU A 79 -0.71 -7.22 -11.56
C LEU A 79 0.17 -6.78 -10.37
N TRP A 80 0.11 -7.46 -9.22
CA TRP A 80 0.88 -7.07 -8.04
C TRP A 80 2.38 -7.10 -8.30
N GLU A 81 2.86 -8.14 -9.01
CA GLU A 81 4.28 -8.36 -9.25
C GLU A 81 4.95 -7.27 -10.09
N HIS A 82 4.16 -6.59 -10.94
CA HIS A 82 4.65 -5.49 -11.76
C HIS A 82 5.14 -4.30 -10.93
N TYR A 83 4.74 -4.19 -9.66
CA TYR A 83 5.06 -3.06 -8.78
C TYR A 83 6.00 -3.43 -7.63
N TYR A 84 6.49 -4.68 -7.56
CA TYR A 84 7.40 -5.11 -6.49
C TYR A 84 8.71 -4.31 -6.48
N HIS A 85 9.30 -4.06 -7.64
CA HIS A 85 10.55 -3.30 -7.76
C HIS A 85 10.38 -1.78 -7.55
N ASP A 86 9.20 -1.24 -7.81
CA ASP A 86 8.92 0.20 -7.73
C ASP A 86 8.61 0.67 -6.30
N CYS A 87 8.48 -0.26 -5.35
CA CYS A 87 8.07 0.02 -3.97
C CYS A 87 9.19 -0.31 -2.96
N GLN A 88 9.32 0.52 -1.93
CA GLN A 88 10.27 0.27 -0.83
C GLN A 88 9.69 -0.59 0.30
N GLY A 89 8.41 -0.95 0.22
CA GLY A 89 7.76 -1.79 1.21
C GLY A 89 6.38 -2.25 0.77
N VAL A 90 5.87 -3.27 1.46
CA VAL A 90 4.57 -3.88 1.20
C VAL A 90 3.69 -3.73 2.45
N ILE A 91 2.43 -3.37 2.25
CA ILE A 91 1.37 -3.43 3.24
C ILE A 91 0.38 -4.50 2.80
N PHE A 92 0.42 -5.65 3.46
CA PHE A 92 -0.50 -6.77 3.19
C PHE A 92 -1.68 -6.71 4.17
N VAL A 93 -2.89 -6.46 3.66
CA VAL A 93 -4.10 -6.26 4.48
C VAL A 93 -4.93 -7.55 4.52
N ILE A 94 -5.30 -7.96 5.74
CA ILE A 94 -6.07 -9.19 6.01
C ILE A 94 -7.35 -8.81 6.75
N ASP A 95 -8.50 -9.29 6.26
CA ASP A 95 -9.74 -9.28 7.03
C ASP A 95 -9.70 -10.40 8.08
N SER A 96 -9.46 -10.02 9.34
CA SER A 96 -9.40 -10.96 10.47
C SER A 96 -10.71 -11.70 10.74
N THR A 97 -11.85 -11.22 10.22
CA THR A 97 -13.15 -11.84 10.40
C THR A 97 -13.47 -12.87 9.32
N ASP A 98 -12.79 -12.80 8.17
CA ASP A 98 -12.97 -13.72 7.04
C ASP A 98 -12.15 -15.00 7.20
N LYS A 99 -12.55 -15.82 8.16
CA LYS A 99 -11.85 -17.06 8.52
C LYS A 99 -11.74 -18.05 7.36
N LEU A 100 -12.70 -18.06 6.44
CA LEU A 100 -12.73 -18.97 5.29
C LEU A 100 -11.61 -18.63 4.30
N ARG A 101 -11.33 -17.35 4.10
CA ARG A 101 -10.32 -16.90 3.13
C ARG A 101 -8.93 -16.67 3.74
N LEU A 102 -8.74 -16.92 5.04
CA LEU A 102 -7.40 -16.86 5.66
C LEU A 102 -6.39 -17.79 4.98
N VAL A 103 -6.81 -18.98 4.57
CA VAL A 103 -5.95 -19.91 3.82
C VAL A 103 -5.49 -19.32 2.49
N VAL A 104 -6.40 -18.66 1.77
CA VAL A 104 -6.10 -17.98 0.50
C VAL A 104 -5.17 -16.79 0.75
N ALA A 105 -5.41 -16.01 1.80
CA ALA A 105 -4.55 -14.88 2.16
C ALA A 105 -3.12 -15.33 2.51
N ARG A 106 -2.99 -16.46 3.23
CA ARG A 106 -1.69 -17.10 3.50
C ARG A 106 -1.01 -17.49 2.19
N ASP A 107 -1.70 -18.23 1.32
CA ASP A 107 -1.10 -18.71 0.06
C ASP A 107 -0.63 -17.55 -0.84
N GLU A 108 -1.42 -16.47 -0.91
CA GLU A 108 -1.04 -15.25 -1.65
C GLU A 108 0.17 -14.54 -1.03
N LEU A 109 0.26 -14.49 0.31
CA LEU A 109 1.41 -13.94 1.00
C LEU A 109 2.66 -14.80 0.79
N ASP A 110 2.53 -16.13 0.85
CA ASP A 110 3.62 -17.07 0.61
C ASP A 110 4.14 -16.95 -0.84
N MET A 111 3.23 -16.85 -1.83
CA MET A 111 3.60 -16.62 -3.23
C MET A 111 4.35 -15.31 -3.42
N LEU A 112 3.91 -14.23 -2.76
CA LEU A 112 4.62 -12.96 -2.80
C LEU A 112 6.03 -13.06 -2.21
N LEU A 113 6.17 -13.69 -1.04
CA LEU A 113 7.46 -13.79 -0.35
C LEU A 113 8.46 -14.71 -1.05
N GLN A 114 7.97 -15.62 -1.89
CA GLN A 114 8.78 -16.51 -2.72
C GLN A 114 9.08 -15.95 -4.11
N HIS A 115 8.52 -14.78 -4.44
CA HIS A 115 8.77 -14.14 -5.73
C HIS A 115 10.27 -13.82 -5.86
N ALA A 116 10.87 -14.29 -6.95
CA ALA A 116 12.29 -14.09 -7.20
C ALA A 116 12.54 -12.65 -7.62
N GLU A 117 13.62 -12.05 -7.10
CA GLU A 117 14.11 -10.74 -7.57
C GLU A 117 14.41 -10.72 -9.08
#